data_AF-A0ABD3WCR6-F1
#
_entry.id   AF-A0ABD3WCR6-F1
#
_cell.length_a   1.000
_cell.length_b   1.000
_cell.length_c   1.000
_cell.angle_alpha   90.00
_cell.angle_beta   90.00
_cell.angle_gamma   90.00
#
_symmetry.space_group_name_H-M   'P 1'
#
loop_
_entity.id
_entity.type
_entity.pdbx_description
1 polymer ?
#
loop_
_entity_poly.entity_id
_entity_poly.type
_entity_poly.pdbx_seq_one_letter_code
_entity_poly.pdbx_strand_id
1 'polypeptide(L)'
;MIDISNMHNMIDMSNMYNMIDMSNMPNMIDMSNMPNIIDMSNMHNMIDMSNMYNMIDTSNMYNMIDMSNMYNMIDMSNMHNMTDMSNMHNMIDMSNMYNMIDMSNMYNITDMSNMYNMTDMSNMYNMIDMSNMHNMIDMSNMHNMRQE
;
A
#
# COMPACT_ATOMS: atom_id res chain seq x y z
N MET A 1 -0.21 -12.76 19.11
CA MET A 1 -0.73 -13.23 17.82
C MET A 1 -2.23 -13.09 17.88
N ILE A 2 -2.76 -12.22 17.02
CA ILE A 2 -4.14 -11.78 17.01
C ILE A 2 -4.65 -11.99 15.59
N ASP A 3 -5.85 -12.59 15.48
CA ASP A 3 -6.57 -12.78 14.23
C ASP A 3 -7.90 -12.02 14.30
N ILE A 4 -8.18 -11.19 13.30
CA ILE A 4 -9.40 -10.40 13.21
C ILE A 4 -10.04 -10.67 11.85
N SER A 5 -11.28 -11.11 11.85
CA SER A 5 -11.99 -11.32 10.59
C SER A 5 -13.45 -10.91 10.66
N ASN A 6 -13.99 -10.51 9.50
CA ASN A 6 -15.41 -10.25 9.28
C ASN A 6 -16.01 -9.13 10.15
N MET A 7 -15.21 -8.11 10.51
CA MET A 7 -15.71 -6.97 11.28
C MET A 7 -16.28 -5.91 10.34
N HIS A 8 -17.51 -5.49 10.60
CA HIS A 8 -18.21 -4.51 9.77
C HIS A 8 -18.19 -3.15 10.43
N ASN A 9 -17.90 -2.09 9.68
CA ASN A 9 -17.94 -0.70 10.13
C ASN A 9 -17.09 -0.45 11.37
N MET A 10 -15.78 -0.64 11.25
CA MET A 10 -14.86 -0.26 12.32
C MET A 10 -14.49 1.20 12.24
N ILE A 11 -14.42 1.86 13.39
CA ILE A 11 -14.04 3.28 13.46
C ILE A 11 -12.54 3.42 13.67
N ASP A 12 -11.95 2.67 14.62
CA ASP A 12 -10.54 2.83 14.97
C ASP A 12 -9.97 1.46 15.36
N MET A 13 -8.78 1.18 14.84
CA MET A 13 -7.92 0.10 15.27
C MET A 13 -6.50 0.63 15.44
N SER A 14 -6.05 0.74 16.69
CA SER A 14 -4.74 1.29 16.97
C SER A 14 -3.91 0.45 17.93
N ASN A 15 -2.58 0.49 17.76
CA ASN A 15 -1.61 -0.12 18.66
C ASN A 15 -1.74 -1.64 18.81
N MET A 16 -1.98 -2.35 17.71
CA MET A 16 -2.06 -3.82 17.71
C MET A 16 -0.74 -4.42 17.23
N TYR A 17 -0.19 -5.35 18.02
CA TYR A 17 1.14 -5.91 17.79
C TYR A 17 1.06 -7.38 17.39
N ASN A 18 1.88 -7.77 16.41
CA ASN A 18 2.06 -9.16 15.97
C ASN A 18 0.73 -9.80 15.58
N MET A 19 0.06 -9.21 14.59
CA MET A 19 -1.14 -9.79 13.98
C MET A 19 -0.73 -10.85 12.97
N ILE A 20 -1.47 -11.97 12.97
CA ILE A 20 -1.27 -12.97 11.92
C ILE A 20 -2.23 -12.63 10.80
N ASP A 21 -3.54 -12.68 11.03
CA ASP A 21 -4.54 -12.41 9.99
C ASP A 21 -5.42 -11.20 10.32
N MET A 22 -5.64 -10.34 9.32
CA MET A 22 -6.72 -9.39 9.29
C MET A 22 -7.48 -9.46 7.97
N SER A 23 -8.74 -9.90 8.02
CA SER A 23 -9.50 -10.18 6.80
C SER A 23 -10.96 -9.71 6.81
N ASN A 24 -11.47 -9.37 5.64
CA ASN A 24 -12.89 -9.03 5.40
C ASN A 24 -13.39 -7.88 6.27
N MET A 25 -12.84 -6.69 6.06
CA MET A 25 -13.17 -5.49 6.83
C MET A 25 -13.87 -4.46 5.94
N PRO A 26 -15.20 -4.58 5.74
CA PRO A 26 -15.95 -3.57 5.01
C PRO A 26 -16.11 -2.31 5.87
N ASN A 27 -15.55 -1.21 5.38
CA ASN A 27 -15.49 0.12 5.98
C ASN A 27 -14.67 0.16 7.28
N MET A 28 -13.47 0.72 7.18
CA MET A 28 -12.62 1.04 8.33
C MET A 28 -12.23 2.50 8.26
N ILE A 29 -12.45 3.27 9.33
CA ILE A 29 -12.11 4.69 9.30
C ILE A 29 -10.61 4.87 9.53
N ASP A 30 -10.09 4.46 10.69
CA ASP A 30 -8.68 4.64 11.06
C ASP A 30 -8.04 3.30 11.45
N MET A 31 -6.84 3.07 10.93
CA MET A 31 -5.92 2.07 11.44
C MET A 31 -4.52 2.63 11.60
N SER A 32 -3.97 2.54 12.81
CA SER A 32 -2.68 3.15 13.10
C SER A 32 -1.79 2.36 14.05
N ASN A 33 -0.48 2.50 13.86
CA ASN A 33 0.55 1.92 14.74
C ASN A 33 0.44 0.39 14.84
N MET A 34 0.55 -0.28 13.70
CA MET A 34 0.41 -1.73 13.60
C MET A 34 1.75 -2.37 13.22
N PRO A 35 2.60 -2.71 14.20
CA PRO A 35 3.82 -3.44 13.93
C PRO A 35 3.54 -4.94 13.75
N ASN A 36 4.09 -5.46 12.66
CA ASN A 36 4.05 -6.85 12.22
C ASN A 36 2.63 -7.34 11.95
N ILE A 37 2.25 -7.35 10.68
CA ILE A 37 1.05 -8.03 10.18
C ILE A 37 1.53 -9.04 9.15
N ILE A 38 1.11 -10.30 9.28
CA ILE A 38 1.49 -11.32 8.30
C ILE A 38 0.56 -11.19 7.09
N ASP A 39 -0.73 -11.43 7.29
CA ASP A 39 -1.76 -11.43 6.27
C ASP A 39 -2.77 -10.28 6.48
N MET A 40 -3.00 -9.49 5.44
CA MET A 40 -4.07 -8.51 5.38
C MET A 40 -4.83 -8.66 4.06
N SER A 41 -6.14 -8.92 4.13
CA SER A 41 -6.93 -9.17 2.91
C SER A 41 -8.35 -8.61 2.93
N ASN A 42 -8.86 -8.26 1.75
CA ASN A 42 -10.25 -7.85 1.52
C ASN A 42 -10.66 -6.65 2.41
N MET A 43 -9.86 -5.59 2.36
CA MET A 43 -10.18 -4.32 3.02
C MET A 43 -10.86 -3.39 2.02
N HIS A 44 -12.00 -2.83 2.42
CA HIS A 44 -12.76 -1.93 1.56
C HIS A 44 -13.08 -0.62 2.28
N ASN A 45 -12.96 0.50 1.56
CA ASN A 45 -13.30 1.83 2.05
C ASN A 45 -12.54 2.15 3.34
N MET A 46 -11.22 2.27 3.23
CA MET A 46 -10.41 2.76 4.33
C MET A 46 -10.13 4.24 4.18
N ILE A 47 -10.31 4.99 5.26
CA ILE A 47 -10.03 6.43 5.20
C ILE A 47 -8.55 6.64 5.51
N ASP A 48 -8.11 6.28 6.71
CA ASP A 48 -6.75 6.54 7.20
C ASP A 48 -6.02 5.23 7.55
N MET A 49 -4.83 5.04 6.98
CA MET A 49 -3.88 4.01 7.40
C MET A 49 -2.52 4.65 7.68
N SER A 50 -1.99 4.49 8.90
CA SER A 50 -0.71 5.11 9.24
C SER A 50 0.21 4.27 10.12
N ASN A 51 1.52 4.45 9.95
CA ASN A 51 2.56 3.84 10.79
C ASN A 51 2.47 2.31 10.83
N MET A 52 2.49 1.70 9.64
CA MET A 52 2.50 0.24 9.47
C MET A 52 3.94 -0.23 9.23
N TYR A 53 4.33 -1.31 9.90
CA TYR A 53 5.68 -1.84 9.83
C TYR A 53 5.66 -3.35 9.62
N ASN A 54 6.47 -3.85 8.69
CA ASN A 54 6.65 -5.27 8.39
C ASN A 54 5.32 -5.96 8.06
N MET A 55 4.80 -5.68 6.86
CA MET A 55 3.64 -6.40 6.32
C MET A 55 4.11 -7.35 5.23
N ILE A 56 3.66 -8.61 5.27
CA ILE A 56 4.21 -9.67 4.41
C ILE A 56 3.29 -10.03 3.26
N ASP A 57 1.98 -10.08 3.47
CA ASP A 57 1.03 -10.49 2.45
C ASP A 57 -0.18 -9.56 2.50
N THR A 58 -0.29 -8.66 1.52
CA THR A 58 -1.41 -7.70 1.44
C THR A 58 -2.14 -7.85 0.13
N SER A 59 -3.45 -8.09 0.20
CA SER A 59 -4.24 -8.37 -1.00
C SER A 59 -5.62 -7.74 -0.99
N ASN A 60 -6.11 -7.39 -2.17
CA ASN A 60 -7.50 -6.96 -2.39
C ASN A 60 -7.90 -5.75 -1.54
N MET A 61 -7.15 -4.65 -1.70
CA MET A 61 -7.42 -3.39 -1.02
C MET A 61 -8.13 -2.44 -1.99
N TYR A 62 -9.26 -1.87 -1.56
CA TYR A 62 -10.10 -1.02 -2.40
C TYR A 62 -10.50 0.27 -1.71
N ASN A 63 -10.41 1.38 -2.44
CA ASN A 63 -10.84 2.71 -2.01
C ASN A 63 -10.17 3.13 -0.71
N MET A 64 -8.88 3.41 -0.80
CA MET A 64 -8.04 3.83 0.33
C MET A 64 -7.69 5.29 0.12
N ILE A 65 -7.97 6.14 1.11
CA ILE A 65 -7.89 7.59 0.93
C ILE A 65 -6.53 8.13 1.34
N ASP A 66 -6.08 7.84 2.54
CA ASP A 66 -4.85 8.40 3.11
C ASP A 66 -3.98 7.27 3.65
N MET A 67 -2.78 7.10 3.08
CA MET A 67 -1.81 6.13 3.58
C MET A 67 -0.46 6.79 3.82
N SER A 68 0.06 6.63 5.04
CA SER A 68 1.32 7.28 5.41
C SER A 68 2.22 6.39 6.24
N ASN A 69 3.53 6.55 6.04
CA ASN A 69 4.57 5.93 6.87
C ASN A 69 4.47 4.39 6.86
N MET A 70 4.57 3.81 5.66
CA MET A 70 4.56 2.36 5.42
C MET A 70 5.99 1.86 5.25
N TYR A 71 6.41 0.86 6.03
CA TYR A 71 7.78 0.36 6.02
C TYR A 71 7.84 -1.17 5.91
N ASN A 72 8.73 -1.65 5.04
CA ASN A 72 9.00 -3.07 4.82
C ASN A 72 7.72 -3.83 4.45
N MET A 73 7.22 -3.53 3.26
CA MET A 73 6.03 -4.17 2.69
C MET A 73 6.48 -5.20 1.66
N ILE A 74 6.00 -6.43 1.80
CA ILE A 74 6.28 -7.53 0.89
C ILE A 74 4.94 -8.02 0.33
N ASP A 75 4.97 -8.58 -0.89
CA ASP A 75 3.84 -9.23 -1.56
C ASP A 75 2.52 -8.45 -1.49
N MET A 76 2.47 -7.29 -2.17
CA MET A 76 1.26 -6.48 -2.29
C MET A 76 0.57 -6.71 -3.63
N SER A 77 -0.71 -7.07 -3.61
CA SER A 77 -1.45 -7.38 -4.83
C SER A 77 -2.87 -6.83 -4.85
N ASN A 78 -3.35 -6.49 -6.06
CA ASN A 78 -4.73 -6.09 -6.33
C ASN A 78 -5.15 -4.85 -5.51
N MET A 79 -4.41 -3.76 -5.69
CA MET A 79 -4.68 -2.47 -5.05
C MET A 79 -5.46 -1.58 -6.02
N HIS A 80 -6.61 -1.06 -5.59
CA HIS A 80 -7.50 -0.28 -6.46
C HIS A 80 -7.99 1.00 -5.81
N ASN A 81 -7.92 2.10 -6.56
CA ASN A 81 -8.40 3.43 -6.14
C ASN A 81 -7.74 3.86 -4.83
N MET A 82 -6.44 4.12 -4.91
CA MET A 82 -5.64 4.58 -3.79
C MET A 82 -5.30 6.04 -4.00
N THR A 83 -5.48 6.83 -2.96
CA THR A 83 -5.22 8.27 -2.96
C THR A 83 -4.19 8.58 -1.88
N ASP A 84 -3.55 9.75 -1.98
CA ASP A 84 -2.71 10.35 -0.95
C ASP A 84 -1.79 9.36 -0.21
N MET A 85 -0.84 8.78 -0.94
CA MET A 85 0.13 7.85 -0.39
C MET A 85 1.48 8.52 -0.18
N SER A 86 2.00 8.47 1.05
CA SER A 86 3.24 9.16 1.39
C SER A 86 4.18 8.34 2.26
N ASN A 87 5.48 8.55 2.06
CA ASN A 87 6.56 7.98 2.87
C ASN A 87 6.52 6.45 2.91
N MET A 88 6.62 5.83 1.72
CA MET A 88 6.65 4.39 1.58
C MET A 88 8.09 3.91 1.36
N HIS A 89 8.55 2.97 2.19
CA HIS A 89 9.93 2.53 2.22
C HIS A 89 10.06 1.01 2.16
N ASN A 90 10.97 0.53 1.32
CA ASN A 90 11.30 -0.89 1.15
C ASN A 90 10.04 -1.71 0.80
N MET A 91 9.55 -1.53 -0.42
CA MET A 91 8.44 -2.30 -0.95
C MET A 91 8.97 -3.32 -1.96
N ILE A 92 8.54 -4.57 -1.82
CA ILE A 92 8.98 -5.68 -2.66
C ILE A 92 7.74 -6.39 -3.18
N ASP A 93 7.77 -6.80 -4.45
CA ASP A 93 6.73 -7.59 -5.10
C ASP A 93 5.35 -6.92 -5.06
N MET A 94 5.21 -5.83 -5.82
CA MET A 94 3.94 -5.14 -6.00
C MET A 94 3.31 -5.45 -7.35
N SER A 95 2.07 -5.91 -7.36
CA SER A 95 1.38 -6.27 -8.59
C SER A 95 -0.06 -5.77 -8.66
N ASN A 96 -0.51 -5.49 -9.89
CA ASN A 96 -1.90 -5.17 -10.18
C ASN A 96 -2.41 -3.94 -9.40
N MET A 97 -1.73 -2.81 -9.54
CA MET A 97 -2.19 -1.55 -8.95
C MET A 97 -2.90 -0.68 -9.98
N TYR A 98 -4.07 -0.19 -9.63
CA TYR A 98 -4.94 0.57 -10.53
C TYR A 98 -5.46 1.84 -9.88
N ASN A 99 -5.40 2.95 -10.62
CA ASN A 99 -5.91 4.26 -10.21
C ASN A 99 -5.25 4.72 -8.90
N MET A 100 -3.96 4.99 -8.97
CA MET A 100 -3.19 5.51 -7.84
C MET A 100 -2.93 7.00 -8.09
N ILE A 101 -3.30 7.83 -7.14
CA ILE A 101 -3.23 9.29 -7.26
C ILE A 101 -2.44 9.84 -6.07
N ASP A 102 -1.64 10.87 -6.31
CA ASP A 102 -0.91 11.61 -5.27
C ASP A 102 0.02 10.71 -4.45
N MET A 103 1.06 10.16 -5.12
CA MET A 103 2.12 9.47 -4.40
C MET A 103 3.35 10.33 -4.21
N SER A 104 3.88 10.31 -3.01
CA SER A 104 5.11 11.01 -2.69
C SER A 104 6.06 10.19 -1.82
N ASN A 105 7.36 10.46 -1.99
CA ASN A 105 8.41 9.96 -1.10
C ASN A 105 8.46 8.44 -1.03
N MET A 106 8.60 7.79 -2.19
CA MET A 106 8.77 6.34 -2.24
C MET A 106 10.23 5.94 -2.45
N TYR A 107 10.71 5.01 -1.64
CA TYR A 107 12.12 4.61 -1.63
C TYR A 107 12.29 3.10 -1.63
N ASN A 108 13.22 2.62 -2.44
CA ASN A 108 13.60 1.21 -2.54
C ASN A 108 12.39 0.33 -2.87
N ILE A 109 11.93 0.45 -4.11
CA ILE A 109 10.89 -0.42 -4.65
C ILE A 109 11.52 -1.43 -5.59
N THR A 110 11.22 -2.69 -5.38
CA THR A 110 11.69 -3.78 -6.25
C THR A 110 10.48 -4.57 -6.73
N ASP A 111 10.52 -4.99 -8.00
CA ASP A 111 9.52 -5.85 -8.62
C ASP A 111 8.12 -5.22 -8.61
N MET A 112 7.87 -4.25 -9.50
CA MET A 112 6.50 -3.81 -9.77
C MET A 112 6.01 -4.28 -11.13
N SER A 113 4.79 -4.77 -11.17
CA SER A 113 4.14 -5.17 -12.42
C SER A 113 2.68 -4.74 -12.49
N ASN A 114 2.20 -4.50 -13.72
CA ASN A 114 0.80 -4.24 -14.03
C ASN A 114 0.26 -2.99 -13.32
N MET A 115 0.89 -1.85 -13.62
CA MET A 115 0.57 -0.54 -13.06
C MET A 115 -0.27 0.26 -14.06
N TYR A 116 -1.45 0.71 -13.66
CA TYR A 116 -2.37 1.43 -14.55
C TYR A 116 -2.94 2.68 -13.90
N ASN A 117 -2.94 3.79 -14.65
CA ASN A 117 -3.52 5.08 -14.27
C ASN A 117 -2.89 5.61 -12.97
N MET A 118 -1.66 6.11 -13.12
CA MET A 118 -0.86 6.64 -12.04
C MET A 118 -0.68 8.13 -12.27
N THR A 119 -1.10 8.96 -11.32
CA THR A 119 -1.09 10.42 -11.47
C THR A 119 -0.43 11.05 -10.27
N ASP A 120 0.28 12.17 -10.49
CA ASP A 120 0.89 12.99 -9.44
C ASP A 120 1.87 12.21 -8.56
N MET A 121 2.95 11.76 -9.19
CA MET A 121 3.98 10.93 -8.56
C MET A 121 5.25 11.75 -8.36
N SER A 122 5.74 11.83 -7.12
CA SER A 122 6.92 12.64 -6.80
C SER A 122 7.88 11.96 -5.84
N ASN A 123 9.16 12.32 -5.95
CA ASN A 123 10.22 11.90 -5.02
C ASN A 123 10.35 10.37 -4.92
N MET A 124 10.62 9.73 -6.06
CA MET A 124 10.70 8.28 -6.20
C MET A 124 12.15 7.88 -6.40
N TYR A 125 12.69 7.03 -5.52
CA TYR A 125 14.10 6.67 -5.49
C TYR A 125 14.29 5.16 -5.47
N ASN A 126 15.21 4.67 -6.30
CA ASN A 126 15.60 3.26 -6.38
C ASN A 126 14.39 2.37 -6.69
N MET A 127 13.86 2.49 -7.91
CA MET A 127 12.82 1.61 -8.42
C MET A 127 13.41 0.65 -9.44
N ILE A 128 13.37 -0.63 -9.16
CA ILE A 128 14.02 -1.67 -9.94
C ILE A 128 12.97 -2.70 -10.37
N ASP A 129 13.16 -3.27 -11.56
CA ASP A 129 12.33 -4.34 -12.13
C ASP A 129 10.85 -3.94 -12.27
N MET A 130 10.67 -2.85 -13.04
CA MET A 130 9.38 -2.25 -13.36
C MET A 130 8.86 -2.75 -14.72
N SER A 131 7.68 -3.38 -14.77
CA SER A 131 7.07 -3.89 -16.00
C SER A 131 5.59 -3.52 -16.14
N ASN A 132 5.09 -3.48 -17.39
CA ASN A 132 3.67 -3.22 -17.72
C ASN A 132 3.08 -1.95 -17.06
N MET A 133 3.75 -0.81 -17.24
CA MET A 133 3.27 0.49 -16.76
C MET A 133 2.51 1.25 -17.84
N HIS A 134 1.28 1.67 -17.55
CA HIS A 134 0.41 2.37 -18.49
C HIS A 134 -0.25 3.59 -17.84
N ASN A 135 -0.39 4.67 -18.63
CA ASN A 135 -1.02 5.93 -18.21
C ASN A 135 -0.36 6.53 -16.94
N MET A 136 0.95 6.78 -17.01
CA MET A 136 1.72 7.51 -16.00
C MET A 136 1.70 9.01 -16.35
N ILE A 137 1.15 9.85 -15.48
CA ILE A 137 1.00 11.30 -15.70
C ILE A 137 1.61 12.04 -14.51
N ASP A 138 2.24 13.19 -14.78
CA ASP A 138 2.81 14.09 -13.76
C ASP A 138 3.81 13.41 -12.80
N MET A 139 4.86 12.83 -13.40
CA MET A 139 5.99 12.22 -12.69
C MET A 139 7.13 13.24 -12.48
N SER A 140 7.59 13.44 -11.24
CA SER A 140 8.69 14.35 -10.92
C SER A 140 9.67 13.77 -9.91
N ASN A 141 10.93 14.23 -9.93
CA ASN A 141 12.00 13.79 -9.01
C ASN A 141 12.17 12.26 -8.95
N MET A 142 12.29 11.63 -10.12
CA MET A 142 12.50 10.20 -10.26
C MET A 142 13.99 9.88 -10.40
N HIS A 143 14.55 9.08 -9.49
CA HIS A 143 15.96 8.72 -9.47
C HIS A 143 16.17 7.21 -9.39
N ASN A 144 17.15 6.70 -10.16
CA ASN A 144 17.48 5.26 -10.23
C ASN A 144 16.26 4.39 -10.54
N MET A 145 15.53 4.75 -11.61
CA MET A 145 14.48 3.90 -12.16
C MET A 145 15.03 2.98 -13.24
N ARG A 146 14.76 1.68 -13.11
CA ARG A 146 15.03 0.67 -14.13
C ARG A 146 13.74 -0.06 -14.50
N GLN A 147 13.44 -0.06 -15.79
CA GLN A 147 12.40 -0.89 -16.39
C GLN A 147 13.07 -2.10 -17.05
N GLU A 148 12.38 -3.24 -17.02
CA GLU A 148 12.71 -4.43 -17.83
C GLU A 148 11.77 -4.51 -19.04
#